data_AF-A0A937XJT3-F1
#
_entry.id   AF-A0A937XJT3-F1
#
_cell.length_a   1.000
_cell.length_b   1.000
_cell.length_c   1.000
_cell.angle_alpha   90.00
_cell.angle_beta   90.00
_cell.angle_gamma   90.00
#
_symmetry.space_group_name_H-M   'P 1'
#
loop_
_entity.id
_entity.type
_entity.pdbx_description
1 polymer ?
#
loop_
_entity_poly.entity_id
_entity_poly.type
_entity_poly.pdbx_seq_one_letter_code
_entity_poly.pdbx_strand_id
1 'polypeptide(L)' 'TLPGWSYGFMWWHAHDEHEVFTARGVHGQTIYIDPKAEMVIVRFASHPIAANAHIDPHSLPAYRALAEHLLRES' A
#
# COMPACT_ATOMS: atom_id res chain seq x y z
N THR A 1 -9.46 -11.51 0.25
CA THR A 1 -8.19 -11.03 -0.34
C THR A 1 -8.53 -9.88 -1.27
N LEU A 2 -7.56 -8.99 -1.56
CA LEU A 2 -7.78 -7.94 -2.57
C LEU A 2 -7.80 -8.61 -3.96
N PRO A 3 -8.71 -8.23 -4.87
CA PRO A 3 -8.74 -8.79 -6.23
C PRO A 3 -7.39 -8.58 -6.93
N GLY A 4 -6.86 -9.64 -7.55
CA GLY A 4 -5.57 -9.61 -8.25
C GLY A 4 -4.33 -9.72 -7.37
N TRP A 5 -4.46 -9.59 -6.05
CA TRP A 5 -3.31 -9.63 -5.14
C TRP A 5 -2.96 -11.04 -4.68
N SER A 6 -1.68 -11.30 -4.43
CA SER A 6 -1.20 -12.52 -3.77
C SER A 6 -0.53 -12.22 -2.43
N TYR A 7 -0.25 -13.28 -1.65
CA TYR A 7 0.51 -13.19 -0.41
C TYR A 7 1.67 -14.18 -0.45
N GLY A 8 2.88 -13.71 -0.13
CA GLY A 8 4.09 -14.52 -0.14
C GLY A 8 5.22 -13.84 0.63
N PHE A 9 6.05 -14.63 1.31
CA PHE A 9 7.17 -14.14 2.14
C PHE A 9 6.77 -13.11 3.21
N MET A 10 5.55 -13.22 3.75
CA MET A 10 4.95 -12.27 4.70
C MET A 10 4.58 -10.89 4.11
N TRP A 11 4.53 -10.77 2.79
CA TRP A 11 4.13 -9.56 2.07
C TRP A 11 2.90 -9.81 1.21
N TRP A 12 2.08 -8.76 1.08
CA TRP A 12 1.04 -8.68 0.07
C TRP A 12 1.63 -8.11 -1.23
N HIS A 13 1.34 -8.74 -2.36
CA HIS A 13 1.84 -8.36 -3.69
C HIS A 13 0.67 -7.94 -4.57
N ALA A 14 0.76 -6.76 -5.19
CA ALA A 14 -0.34 -6.16 -5.95
C ALA A 14 -0.48 -6.68 -7.39
N HIS A 15 0.64 -7.14 -7.99
CA HIS A 15 0.71 -7.54 -9.41
C HIS A 15 0.22 -6.47 -10.38
N ASP A 16 0.45 -5.20 -10.05
CA ASP A 16 0.17 -4.07 -10.92
C ASP A 16 1.44 -3.58 -11.62
N GLU A 17 1.31 -2.59 -12.52
CA GLU A 17 2.43 -2.03 -13.27
C GLU A 17 3.53 -1.40 -12.40
N HIS A 18 3.23 -1.12 -11.12
CA HIS A 18 4.20 -0.57 -10.19
C HIS A 18 4.92 -1.65 -9.39
N GLU A 19 4.52 -2.91 -9.52
CA GLU A 19 5.05 -4.06 -8.78
C GLU A 19 5.03 -3.82 -7.25
N VAL A 20 3.94 -3.21 -6.77
CA VAL A 20 3.81 -2.84 -5.36
C VAL A 20 3.77 -4.09 -4.48
N PHE A 21 4.49 -4.00 -3.36
CA PHE A 21 4.37 -4.95 -2.26
C PHE A 21 4.29 -4.25 -0.90
N THR A 22 3.54 -4.83 0.02
CA THR A 22 3.23 -4.17 1.30
C THR A 22 3.00 -5.13 2.47
N ALA A 23 3.50 -4.73 3.64
CA ALA A 23 3.17 -5.32 4.93
C ALA A 23 2.03 -4.51 5.55
N ARG A 24 0.96 -5.18 5.94
CA ARG A 24 -0.30 -4.54 6.37
C ARG A 24 -0.70 -5.02 7.76
N GLY A 25 -0.80 -4.08 8.69
CA GLY A 25 -1.27 -4.32 10.05
C GLY A 25 -2.65 -3.71 10.29
N VAL A 26 -3.42 -4.37 11.16
CA VAL A 26 -4.71 -3.84 11.64
C VAL A 26 -4.55 -2.45 12.27
N HIS A 27 -5.65 -1.70 12.36
CA HIS A 27 -5.64 -0.30 12.81
C HIS A 27 -4.86 0.66 11.90
N GLY A 28 -4.47 0.21 10.70
CA GLY A 28 -3.90 1.06 9.65
C GLY A 28 -2.38 1.14 9.62
N GLN A 29 -1.67 0.20 10.27
CA GLN A 29 -0.22 0.12 10.11
C GLN A 29 0.12 -0.32 8.68
N THR A 30 1.10 0.31 8.04
CA THR A 30 1.51 -0.10 6.68
C THR A 30 2.98 0.20 6.43
N ILE A 31 3.68 -0.77 5.82
CA ILE A 31 4.90 -0.52 5.05
C ILE A 31 4.53 -0.76 3.59
N TYR A 32 4.59 0.27 2.76
CA TYR A 32 4.20 0.23 1.34
C TYR A 32 5.42 0.58 0.50
N ILE A 33 5.76 -0.29 -0.45
CA ILE A 33 6.92 -0.14 -1.31
C ILE A 33 6.43 -0.13 -2.76
N ASP A 34 6.78 0.94 -3.48
CA ASP A 34 6.51 1.13 -4.90
C ASP A 34 7.85 1.22 -5.64
N PRO A 35 8.34 0.09 -6.20
CA PRO A 35 9.60 0.07 -6.95
C PRO A 35 9.61 1.03 -8.14
N LYS A 36 8.51 1.13 -8.89
CA LYS A 36 8.43 1.96 -10.09
C LYS A 36 8.62 3.45 -9.77
N ALA A 37 8.06 3.92 -8.67
CA ALA A 37 8.21 5.31 -8.22
C ALA A 37 9.40 5.53 -7.26
N GLU A 38 10.25 4.52 -7.04
CA GLU A 38 11.34 4.53 -6.06
C GLU A 38 10.89 5.05 -4.68
N MET A 39 9.68 4.67 -4.25
CA MET A 39 8.99 5.24 -3.09
C MET A 39 8.75 4.20 -2.00
N VAL A 40 9.02 4.59 -0.74
CA VAL A 40 8.65 3.83 0.45
C VAL A 40 7.80 4.70 1.38
N ILE A 41 6.67 4.17 1.83
CA ILE A 41 5.82 4.78 2.86
C ILE A 41 5.82 3.88 4.09
N VAL A 42 6.13 4.46 5.25
CA VAL A 42 5.92 3.84 6.56
C VAL A 42 4.84 4.62 7.30
N ARG A 43 3.70 3.97 7.55
CA ARG A 43 2.55 4.55 8.24
C ARG A 43 2.31 3.85 9.57
N PHE A 44 2.35 4.62 10.64
CA PHE A 44 1.83 4.25 11.95
C PHE A 44 0.44 4.88 12.13
N ALA A 45 -0.53 4.11 12.61
CA ALA A 45 -1.90 4.59 12.78
C ALA A 45 -2.60 3.93 13.97
N SER A 46 -3.77 4.43 14.33
CA SER A 46 -4.59 3.92 15.43
C SER A 46 -6.08 3.95 15.07
N HIS A 47 -6.41 3.53 13.84
CA HIS A 47 -7.78 3.57 13.34
C HIS A 47 -8.74 2.81 14.29
N PRO A 48 -9.90 3.38 14.68
CA PRO A 48 -10.77 2.79 15.71
C PRO A 48 -11.31 1.41 15.31
N ILE A 49 -11.50 1.18 14.01
CA ILE A 49 -11.89 -0.13 13.46
C ILE A 49 -10.63 -0.85 12.97
N ALA A 50 -10.37 -2.04 13.51
CA ALA A 50 -9.16 -2.81 13.23
C ALA A 50 -9.05 -3.29 11.77
N ALA A 51 -10.18 -3.66 11.16
CA ALA A 51 -10.23 -4.35 9.88
C ALA A 51 -9.81 -3.46 8.70
N ASN A 52 -8.84 -3.91 7.91
CA ASN A 52 -8.29 -3.17 6.78
C ASN A 52 -9.30 -2.83 5.68
N ALA A 53 -10.40 -3.58 5.56
CA ALA A 53 -11.47 -3.28 4.61
C ALA A 53 -12.09 -1.87 4.80
N HIS A 54 -11.98 -1.29 6.00
CA HIS A 54 -12.42 0.07 6.31
C HIS A 54 -11.32 1.13 6.09
N ILE A 55 -10.12 0.71 5.70
CA ILE A 55 -8.93 1.57 5.62
C ILE A 55 -8.38 1.59 4.19
N ASP A 56 -8.20 0.42 3.57
CA ASP A 56 -7.61 0.27 2.24
C ASP A 56 -8.26 1.11 1.15
N PRO A 57 -9.62 1.26 1.10
CA PRO A 57 -10.27 2.05 0.06
C PRO A 57 -9.86 3.53 0.05
N HIS A 58 -9.28 4.02 1.16
CA HIS A 58 -8.75 5.38 1.26
C HIS A 58 -7.24 5.41 1.15
N SER A 59 -6.54 4.52 1.86
CA SER A 59 -5.09 4.59 1.95
C SER A 59 -4.37 4.11 0.68
N LEU A 60 -4.82 3.03 0.04
CA LEU A 60 -4.14 2.51 -1.15
C LEU A 60 -4.19 3.49 -2.34
N PRO A 61 -5.34 4.13 -2.65
CA PRO A 61 -5.38 5.16 -3.69
C PRO A 61 -4.53 6.39 -3.34
N ALA A 62 -4.48 6.79 -2.07
CA ALA A 62 -3.64 7.90 -1.64
C ALA A 62 -2.14 7.64 -1.86
N TYR A 63 -1.69 6.41 -1.59
CA TYR A 63 -0.29 6.02 -1.84
C TYR A 63 0.03 6.00 -3.35
N ARG A 64 -0.87 5.45 -4.17
CA ARG A 64 -0.75 5.47 -5.64
C ARG A 64 -0.66 6.91 -6.18
N ALA A 65 -1.50 7.82 -5.68
CA ALA A 65 -1.48 9.21 -6.10
C ALA A 65 -0.16 9.92 -5.75
N LEU A 66 0.45 9.60 -4.60
CA LEU A 66 1.79 10.06 -4.24
C LEU A 66 2.85 9.52 -5.21
N ALA A 67 2.82 8.22 -5.51
CA ALA A 67 3.74 7.60 -6.47
C ALA A 67 3.65 8.25 -7.86
N GLU A 68 2.43 8.44 -8.37
CA GLU A 68 2.18 9.12 -9.64
C GLU A 68 2.62 10.59 -9.63
N HIS A 69 2.52 11.27 -8.49
CA HIS A 69 3.01 12.63 -8.35
C HIS A 69 4.53 12.70 -8.46
N LEU A 70 5.25 11.84 -7.74
CA LEU A 70 6.72 11.79 -7.78
C LEU A 70 7.22 11.48 -9.20
N LEU A 71 6.58 10.53 -9.89
CA LEU A 71 6.92 10.19 -11.28
C LEU A 71 6.69 11.33 -12.28
N ARG A 72 5.83 12.31 -11.98
CA ARG A 72 5.65 13.50 -12.84
C ARG A 72 6.74 14.55 -12.65
N GLU A 73 7.45 14.51 -11.53
CA GLU A 73 8.50 15.49 -11.18
C GLU A 73 9.91 15.02 -11.58
N SER A 74 10.04 13.75 -11.99
CA SER A 74 11.26 13.12 -12.49
C SER A 74 11.46 13.34 -13.99
#